data_AF-A0A3A9SUW3-F1
#
_entry.id   AF-A0A3A9SUW3-F1
#
_cell.length_a   1.000
_cell.length_b   1.000
_cell.length_c   1.000
_cell.angle_alpha   90.00
_cell.angle_beta   90.00
_cell.angle_gamma   90.00
#
_symmetry.space_group_name_H-M   'P 1'
#
loop_
_entity.id
_entity.type
_entity.pdbx_description
1 polymer ?
#
loop_
_entity_poly.entity_id
_entity_poly.type
_entity_poly.pdbx_seq_one_letter_code
_entity_poly.pdbx_strand_id
1 'polypeptide(L)'
;MYVPGNNARVTYTRGRDLRLLAITELGYHSCWIEGHITDDDRLGDKIAKLLNVPDDYELVCILPVGVAESEPAGPEKKSFEERAWFNTFRG
;
A
#
# COMPACT_ATOMS: atom_id res chain seq x y z
N MET A 1 1.93 -11.91 5.04
CA MET A 1 2.85 -12.66 4.15
C MET A 1 4.25 -12.19 4.49
N TYR A 2 5.08 -13.06 5.09
CA TYR A 2 6.44 -12.74 5.54
C TYR A 2 7.39 -12.58 4.34
N VAL A 3 8.19 -11.51 4.31
CA VAL A 3 9.28 -11.34 3.35
C VAL A 3 10.46 -10.69 4.09
N PRO A 4 11.70 -11.23 4.03
CA PRO A 4 12.82 -10.72 4.80
C PRO A 4 13.42 -9.42 4.21
N GLY A 5 14.17 -8.71 5.06
CA GLY A 5 14.73 -7.37 4.90
C GLY A 5 15.28 -6.96 3.53
N ASN A 6 15.17 -5.65 3.28
CA ASN A 6 15.43 -4.86 2.06
C ASN A 6 14.64 -5.27 0.79
N ASN A 7 14.41 -6.56 0.55
CA ASN A 7 13.57 -7.07 -0.54
C ASN A 7 12.08 -7.17 -0.15
N ALA A 8 11.79 -7.07 1.15
CA ALA A 8 10.44 -7.05 1.69
C ALA A 8 9.58 -5.94 1.06
N ARG A 9 10.10 -4.72 0.98
CA ARG A 9 9.38 -3.55 0.46
C ARG A 9 9.01 -3.69 -1.02
N VAL A 10 9.93 -4.19 -1.84
CA VAL A 10 9.72 -4.36 -3.30
C VAL A 10 8.76 -5.51 -3.60
N THR A 11 8.84 -6.61 -2.86
CA THR A 11 7.96 -7.77 -3.05
C THR A 11 6.54 -7.46 -2.58
N TYR A 12 6.43 -6.71 -1.48
CA TYR A 12 5.20 -6.22 -0.92
C TYR A 12 4.45 -5.26 -1.85
N THR A 13 5.15 -4.29 -2.46
CA THR A 13 4.54 -3.38 -3.45
C THR A 13 4.08 -4.12 -4.71
N ARG A 14 4.78 -5.16 -5.17
CA ARG A 14 4.29 -6.02 -6.27
C ARG A 14 3.05 -6.83 -5.89
N GLY A 15 2.96 -7.32 -4.66
CA GLY A 15 1.78 -8.00 -4.15
C GLY A 15 0.57 -7.08 -3.94
N ARG A 16 0.78 -5.76 -3.75
CA ARG A 16 -0.28 -4.75 -3.63
C ARG A 16 -1.06 -4.63 -4.94
N ASP A 17 -0.37 -4.38 -6.03
CA ASP A 17 -1.02 -4.07 -7.31
C ASP A 17 -1.84 -5.27 -7.80
N LEU A 18 -1.35 -6.50 -7.58
CA LEU A 18 -2.09 -7.72 -7.89
C LEU A 18 -3.36 -7.89 -7.04
N ARG A 19 -3.31 -7.57 -5.74
CA ARG A 19 -4.47 -7.71 -4.86
C ARG A 19 -5.50 -6.61 -5.07
N LEU A 20 -5.07 -5.37 -5.32
CA LEU A 20 -6.00 -4.27 -5.60
C LEU A 20 -6.75 -4.48 -6.91
N LEU A 21 -6.09 -4.98 -7.95
CA LEU A 21 -6.76 -5.36 -9.21
C LEU A 21 -7.84 -6.43 -8.97
N ALA A 22 -7.51 -7.49 -8.21
CA ALA A 22 -8.47 -8.54 -7.88
C ALA A 22 -9.65 -8.03 -7.03
N ILE A 23 -9.39 -7.14 -6.07
CA ILE A 23 -10.42 -6.51 -5.24
C ILE A 23 -11.38 -5.68 -6.10
N THR A 24 -10.85 -4.85 -7.01
CA THR A 24 -11.66 -4.04 -7.93
C THR A 24 -12.45 -4.87 -8.93
N GLU A 25 -11.90 -6.00 -9.39
CA GLU A 25 -12.60 -6.92 -10.30
C GLU A 25 -13.79 -7.61 -9.63
N LEU A 26 -13.72 -7.84 -8.32
CA LEU A 26 -14.81 -8.37 -7.50
C LEU A 26 -15.85 -7.30 -7.10
N GLY A 27 -15.72 -6.06 -7.59
CA GLY A 27 -16.61 -4.94 -7.26
C GLY A 27 -16.39 -4.35 -5.86
N TYR A 28 -15.27 -4.68 -5.23
CA TYR A 28 -14.87 -4.11 -3.95
C TYR A 28 -13.83 -3.01 -4.17
N HIS A 29 -13.74 -2.11 -3.21
CA HIS A 29 -12.76 -1.03 -3.18
C HIS A 29 -11.89 -1.17 -1.94
N SER A 30 -10.69 -0.60 -2.03
CA SER A 30 -9.74 -0.57 -0.93
C SER A 30 -8.96 0.73 -0.94
N CYS A 31 -8.62 1.23 0.25
CA CYS A 31 -7.75 2.38 0.43
C CYS A 31 -6.47 1.92 1.09
N TRP A 32 -5.34 2.34 0.55
CA TRP A 32 -4.04 1.99 1.10
C TRP A 32 -3.66 2.94 2.24
N ILE A 33 -3.49 2.39 3.43
CA ILE A 33 -3.05 3.13 4.61
C ILE A 33 -1.64 2.61 4.97
N GLU A 34 -0.60 3.38 4.63
CA GLU A 34 0.80 3.01 4.95
C GLU A 34 1.03 2.95 6.45
N GLY A 35 1.83 1.96 6.88
CA GLY A 35 2.17 1.69 8.27
C GLY A 35 2.97 2.79 8.98
N HIS A 36 3.45 3.81 8.24
CA HIS A 36 3.90 5.09 8.82
C HIS A 36 2.70 5.93 9.26
N ILE A 37 1.79 5.33 10.02
CA ILE A 37 0.68 6.02 10.67
C ILE A 37 1.30 6.76 11.87
N THR A 38 1.94 7.87 11.53
CA THR A 38 2.60 8.89 12.38
C THR A 38 3.71 8.35 13.29
N ASP A 39 4.98 8.62 12.92
CA ASP A 39 6.15 8.37 13.79
C ASP A 39 5.99 9.03 15.19
N ASP A 40 5.23 10.13 15.29
CA ASP A 40 4.93 10.80 16.57
C ASP A 40 3.99 10.00 17.49
N ASP A 41 3.05 9.21 16.94
CA ASP A 41 1.97 8.58 17.73
C ASP A 41 2.10 7.06 17.87
N ARG A 42 3.07 6.44 17.16
CA ARG A 42 3.31 4.98 17.11
C ARG A 42 2.02 4.19 16.91
N LEU A 43 1.14 4.67 16.03
CA LEU A 43 -0.20 4.08 15.87
C LEU A 43 -0.11 2.68 15.25
N GLY A 44 0.89 2.44 14.39
CA GLY A 44 1.21 1.11 13.86
C GLY A 44 1.45 0.07 14.97
N ASP A 45 2.24 0.40 16.00
CA ASP A 45 2.52 -0.50 17.12
C ASP A 45 1.28 -0.82 17.95
N LYS A 46 0.41 0.18 18.15
CA LYS A 46 -0.86 0.00 18.87
C LYS A 46 -1.79 -0.95 18.12
N ILE A 47 -1.86 -0.81 16.80
CA ILE A 47 -2.67 -1.68 15.94
C ILE A 47 -2.07 -3.09 15.87
N ALA A 48 -0.75 -3.20 15.74
CA ALA A 48 -0.04 -4.49 15.77
C ALA A 48 -0.33 -5.25 17.08
N LYS A 49 -0.28 -4.56 18.22
CA LYS A 49 -0.66 -5.13 19.52
C LYS A 49 -2.13 -5.55 19.59
N LEU A 50 -3.04 -4.70 19.08
CA LEU A 50 -4.47 -5.03 19.04
C LEU A 50 -4.74 -6.29 18.20
N LEU A 51 -3.98 -6.47 17.11
CA LEU A 51 -4.07 -7.61 16.22
C LEU A 51 -3.24 -8.82 16.70
N ASN A 52 -2.58 -8.73 17.85
CA ASN A 52 -1.65 -9.74 18.38
C ASN A 52 -0.60 -10.17 17.35
N VAL A 53 -0.06 -9.20 16.59
CA VAL A 53 1.05 -9.43 15.67
C VAL A 53 2.29 -9.79 16.51
N PRO A 54 2.99 -10.90 16.22
CA PRO A 54 4.17 -11.28 16.99
C PRO A 54 5.31 -10.28 16.82
N ASP A 55 6.16 -10.14 17.84
CA ASP A 55 7.21 -9.10 17.93
C ASP A 55 8.28 -9.17 16.83
N ASP A 56 8.40 -10.31 16.14
CA ASP A 56 9.30 -10.52 14.99
C ASP A 56 8.70 -10.04 13.65
N TYR A 57 7.47 -9.49 13.66
CA TYR A 57 6.78 -8.97 12.48
C TYR A 57 6.52 -7.47 12.56
N GLU A 58 6.69 -6.79 11.44
CA GLU A 58 6.40 -5.37 11.29
C GLU A 58 5.07 -5.15 10.54
N LEU A 59 4.20 -4.30 11.07
CA LEU A 59 2.98 -3.87 10.38
C LEU A 59 3.31 -2.82 9.32
N VAL A 60 3.31 -3.24 8.05
CA VAL A 60 3.71 -2.38 6.91
C VAL A 60 2.55 -1.58 6.31
N CYS A 61 1.31 -2.07 6.40
CA CYS A 61 0.10 -1.33 6.05
C CYS A 61 -1.17 -1.94 6.63
N ILE A 62 -2.27 -1.22 6.42
CA ILE A 62 -3.62 -1.74 6.54
C ILE A 62 -4.35 -1.53 5.21
N LEU A 63 -5.08 -2.57 4.77
CA LEU A 63 -5.91 -2.55 3.57
C LEU A 63 -7.36 -2.86 3.94
N PRO A 64 -8.17 -1.84 4.29
CA PRO A 64 -9.62 -2.00 4.37
C PRO A 64 -10.17 -2.44 3.01
N VAL A 65 -11.07 -3.42 2.99
CA VAL A 65 -11.77 -3.88 1.79
C VAL A 65 -13.27 -3.83 2.04
N GLY A 66 -14.02 -3.20 1.14
CA GLY A 66 -15.46 -3.03 1.28
C GLY A 66 -16.12 -2.50 0.00
N VAL A 67 -17.44 -2.39 0.00
CA VAL A 67 -18.19 -1.76 -1.09
C VAL A 67 -18.12 -0.25 -0.90
N ALA A 68 -17.69 0.49 -1.92
CA ALA A 68 -17.63 1.94 -1.84
C ALA A 68 -19.05 2.52 -1.88
N GLU A 69 -19.30 3.54 -1.06
CA GLU A 69 -20.55 4.29 -1.09
C GLU A 69 -20.67 5.18 -2.35
N SER A 70 -19.52 5.62 -2.88
CA SER A 70 -19.42 6.46 -4.08
C SER A 70 -18.19 6.09 -4.91
N GLU A 71 -18.21 6.48 -6.18
CA GLU A 71 -17.05 6.27 -7.06
C GLU A 71 -15.86 7.11 -6.57
N PRO A 72 -14.72 6.51 -6.22
CA PRO A 72 -13.58 7.25 -5.72
C PRO A 72 -12.96 8.13 -6.81
N ALA A 73 -12.83 9.42 -6.54
CA ALA A 73 -12.05 10.32 -7.39
C ALA A 73 -10.56 9.95 -7.28
N GLY A 74 -9.98 9.46 -8.37
CA GLY A 74 -8.55 9.15 -8.42
C GLY A 74 -7.70 10.43 -8.38
N PRO A 75 -6.49 10.38 -7.78
CA PRO A 75 -5.57 11.51 -7.83
C PRO A 75 -5.17 11.81 -9.28
N GLU A 76 -5.00 13.10 -9.58
CA GLU A 76 -4.48 13.51 -10.88
C GLU A 76 -3.07 12.95 -11.08
N LYS A 77 -2.88 12.20 -12.17
CA LYS A 77 -1.58 11.62 -12.50
C LYS A 77 -0.74 12.68 -13.20
N LYS A 78 0.55 12.73 -12.88
CA LYS A 78 1.54 13.52 -13.64
C LYS A 78 1.48 13.17 -15.12
N SER A 79 1.81 14.14 -15.97
CA SER A 79 1.90 13.94 -17.42
C SER A 79 2.91 12.85 -17.77
N PHE A 80 2.81 12.30 -18.98
CA PHE A 80 3.68 11.20 -19.41
C PHE A 80 5.15 11.62 -19.41
N GLU A 81 5.42 12.82 -19.90
CA GLU A 81 6.75 13.42 -20.05
C GLU A 81 7.45 13.65 -18.71
N GLU A 82 6.67 13.84 -17.63
CA GLU A 82 7.20 14.01 -16.27
C GLU A 82 7.55 12.68 -15.57
N ARG A 83 7.03 11.56 -16.08
CA ARG A 83 7.15 10.24 -15.42
C ARG A 83 7.87 9.18 -16.25
N ALA A 84 8.10 9.43 -17.54
CA ALA A 84 8.72 8.48 -18.45
C ALA A 84 9.79 9.19 -19.29
N TRP A 85 10.97 8.57 -19.35
CA TRP A 85 12.09 9.04 -20.16
C TRP A 85 12.62 7.88 -21.00
N PHE A 86 13.01 8.18 -22.22
CA PHE A 86 13.65 7.22 -23.11
C PHE A 86 15.16 7.30 -22.94
N ASN A 87 15.82 6.13 -22.84
CA ASN A 87 17.28 5.95 -22.78
C ASN A 87 17.97 6.46 -21.50
N THR A 88 17.59 7.64 -20.97
CA THR A 88 18.29 8.29 -19.87
C THR A 88 17.32 9.03 -18.94
N PHE A 89 17.65 9.11 -17.64
CA PHE A 89 16.79 9.75 -16.64
C PHE A 89 16.71 11.26 -16.88
N ARG A 90 15.50 11.79 -17.15
CA ARG A 90 15.24 13.17 -17.57
C ARG A 90 15.73 13.55 -18.98
N GLY A 91 15.91 12.56 -19.84
CA GLY A 91 16.43 12.75 -21.19
C GLY A 91 17.81 12.19 -21.34
#